data_AF-A0A4R3V4W1-F1
#
_entry.id   AF-A0A4R3V4W1-F1
#
_cell.length_a   1.000
_cell.length_b   1.000
_cell.length_c   1.000
_cell.angle_alpha   90.00
_cell.angle_beta   90.00
_cell.angle_gamma   90.00
#
_symmetry.space_group_name_H-M   'P 1'
#
loop_
_entity.id
_entity.type
_entity.pdbx_description
1 polymer ?
#
loop_
_entity_poly.entity_id
_entity_poly.type
_entity_poly.pdbx_seq_one_letter_code
_entity_poly.pdbx_strand_id
1 'polypeptide(L)'
;MSTDTSLGTTKNPYPVTLTAGFDGNNQPYFLYFDPQGKPMSSPLVIPAAKPSYDSIRFTQTGDATQLRLWAAVTHTLDNSSPVPQGDNLLLALGGSVAITVNLGTWRGTVLIFVQLDAAGNVVKLVPTPDPTTENDG
;
A
#
# COMPACT_ATOMS: atom_id res chain seq x y z
N MET A 1 27.63 -20.13 12.83
CA MET A 1 27.12 -18.76 13.00
C MET A 1 25.79 -18.70 12.29
N SER A 2 24.69 -18.65 13.03
CA SER A 2 23.36 -18.37 12.49
C SER A 2 23.07 -16.88 12.66
N THR A 3 22.04 -16.39 11.95
CA THR A 3 21.47 -15.02 11.87
C THR A 3 22.22 -14.08 10.92
N ASP A 4 21.63 -13.49 9.86
CA ASP A 4 20.23 -13.21 9.56
C ASP A 4 19.97 -13.39 8.06
N THR A 5 18.89 -14.11 7.74
CA THR A 5 18.24 -14.06 6.43
C THR A 5 17.87 -12.59 6.20
N SER A 6 18.40 -11.98 5.15
CA SER A 6 18.22 -10.57 4.81
C SER A 6 16.77 -10.13 4.96
N LEU A 7 16.46 -9.38 6.02
CA LEU A 7 15.22 -8.61 6.12
C LEU A 7 15.20 -7.67 4.90
N GLY A 8 14.20 -7.84 4.03
CA GLY A 8 14.14 -7.13 2.74
C GLY A 8 14.16 -5.62 2.92
N THR A 9 15.10 -4.96 2.25
CA THR A 9 15.28 -3.50 2.30
C THR A 9 14.33 -2.81 1.32
N THR A 10 13.83 -1.61 1.64
CA THR A 10 12.98 -0.78 0.75
C THR A 10 13.79 0.25 -0.06
N LYS A 11 14.95 -0.16 -0.60
CA LYS A 11 15.93 0.76 -1.19
C LYS A 11 15.48 1.30 -2.54
N ASN A 12 14.67 0.55 -3.28
CA ASN A 12 14.17 0.97 -4.58
C ASN A 12 12.68 0.63 -4.72
N PRO A 13 11.78 1.48 -4.20
CA PRO A 13 10.35 1.23 -4.30
C PRO A 13 9.81 1.57 -5.69
N TYR A 14 8.93 0.72 -6.22
CA TYR A 14 8.05 1.06 -7.33
C TYR A 14 7.04 2.12 -6.86
N PRO A 15 7.06 3.35 -7.42
CA PRO A 15 6.16 4.40 -6.96
C PRO A 15 4.77 4.22 -7.56
N VAL A 16 3.76 4.17 -6.69
CA VAL A 16 2.34 4.20 -7.04
C VAL A 16 1.72 5.42 -6.40
N THR A 17 1.08 6.25 -7.22
CA THR A 17 0.24 7.33 -6.69
C THR A 17 -1.19 6.85 -6.59
N LEU A 18 -1.92 7.38 -5.63
CA LEU A 18 -3.33 7.05 -5.47
C LEU A 18 -4.15 8.28 -5.12
N THR A 19 -5.43 8.25 -5.49
CA THR A 19 -6.43 9.22 -5.05
C THR A 19 -7.60 8.49 -4.41
N ALA A 20 -8.23 9.12 -3.44
CA ALA A 20 -9.38 8.56 -2.72
C ALA A 20 -10.45 9.62 -2.53
N GLY A 21 -11.71 9.20 -2.53
CA GLY A 21 -12.85 10.09 -2.29
C GLY A 21 -14.15 9.30 -2.15
N PHE A 22 -15.28 9.99 -2.24
CA PHE A 22 -16.61 9.39 -2.28
C PHE A 22 -17.24 9.61 -3.66
N ASP A 23 -17.88 8.57 -4.19
CA ASP A 23 -18.65 8.66 -5.41
C ASP A 23 -20.01 9.36 -5.18
N GLY A 24 -20.81 9.51 -6.24
CA GLY A 24 -22.14 10.12 -6.16
C GLY A 24 -23.15 9.37 -5.28
N ASN A 25 -22.83 8.13 -4.87
CA ASN A 25 -23.64 7.29 -3.97
C ASN A 25 -23.03 7.20 -2.56
N ASN A 26 -22.05 8.07 -2.25
CA ASN A 26 -21.33 8.09 -0.99
C ASN A 26 -20.58 6.78 -0.67
N GLN A 27 -20.17 6.04 -1.70
CA GLN A 27 -19.26 4.89 -1.58
C GLN A 27 -17.81 5.36 -1.76
N PRO A 28 -16.87 4.86 -0.95
CA PRO A 28 -15.47 5.22 -1.13
C PRO A 28 -14.92 4.65 -2.45
N TYR A 29 -14.18 5.45 -3.19
CA TYR A 29 -13.42 5.01 -4.35
C TYR A 29 -11.91 5.19 -4.12
N PHE A 30 -11.12 4.38 -4.82
CA PHE A 30 -9.67 4.43 -4.80
C PHE A 30 -9.16 4.24 -6.22
N LEU A 31 -8.32 5.15 -6.70
CA LEU A 31 -7.71 5.07 -8.03
C LEU A 31 -6.20 5.01 -7.86
N TYR A 32 -5.56 4.06 -8.53
CA TYR A 32 -4.12 3.84 -8.48
C TYR A 32 -3.50 4.18 -9.83
N PHE A 33 -2.31 4.76 -9.82
CA PHE A 33 -1.60 5.13 -11.03
C PHE A 33 -0.13 4.73 -10.93
N ASP A 34 0.39 4.24 -12.04
CA ASP A 34 1.79 3.86 -12.20
C ASP A 34 2.71 5.11 -12.23
N PRO A 35 4.05 4.93 -12.27
CA PRO A 35 5.00 6.05 -12.33
C PRO A 35 4.82 6.95 -13.58
N GLN A 36 4.14 6.46 -14.61
CA GLN A 36 3.83 7.18 -15.84
C GLN A 36 2.46 7.87 -15.78
N GLY A 37 1.74 7.77 -14.66
CA GLY A 37 0.42 8.37 -14.47
C GLY A 37 -0.71 7.58 -15.14
N LYS A 38 -0.46 6.35 -15.59
CA LYS A 38 -1.49 5.50 -16.20
C LYS A 38 -2.31 4.81 -15.11
N PRO A 39 -3.65 4.76 -15.24
CA PRO A 39 -4.49 4.01 -14.32
C PRO A 39 -4.06 2.55 -14.23
N MET A 40 -3.97 2.06 -13.00
CA MET A 40 -3.74 0.65 -12.68
C MET A 40 -5.05 -0.01 -12.26
N SER A 41 -5.24 -1.25 -12.70
CA SER A 41 -6.35 -2.12 -12.31
C SER A 41 -5.90 -3.11 -11.25
N SER A 42 -6.82 -3.50 -10.36
CA SER A 42 -6.61 -4.64 -9.46
C SER A 42 -6.55 -5.96 -10.25
N PRO A 43 -5.70 -6.93 -9.90
CA PRO A 43 -4.63 -6.84 -8.89
C PRO A 43 -3.51 -5.89 -9.34
N LEU A 44 -2.94 -5.13 -8.40
CA LEU A 44 -1.85 -4.21 -8.70
C LEU A 44 -0.57 -5.01 -8.97
N VAL A 45 -0.32 -5.34 -10.22
CA VAL A 45 0.91 -6.07 -10.58
C VAL A 45 2.08 -5.10 -10.57
N ILE A 46 3.01 -5.31 -9.64
CA ILE A 46 4.29 -4.60 -9.67
C ILE A 46 5.14 -5.31 -10.70
N PRO A 47 5.73 -4.61 -11.68
CA PRO A 47 6.64 -5.25 -12.61
C PRO A 47 7.80 -5.88 -11.84
N ALA A 48 7.83 -7.22 -11.80
CA ALA A 48 8.93 -8.03 -11.29
C ALA A 48 10.13 -7.93 -12.24
N ALA A 49 10.64 -6.73 -12.49
CA ALA A 49 11.81 -6.59 -13.31
C ALA A 49 12.99 -7.08 -12.48
N LYS A 50 13.51 -8.27 -12.81
CA LYS A 50 14.92 -8.60 -12.56
C LYS A 50 15.79 -7.47 -13.18
N PRO A 51 16.50 -6.62 -12.42
CA PRO A 51 16.35 -6.11 -11.06
C PRO A 51 16.06 -4.58 -11.09
N SER A 52 14.89 -4.10 -10.68
CA SER A 52 14.75 -2.67 -10.37
C SER A 52 13.92 -2.34 -9.14
N TYR A 53 12.99 -3.16 -8.66
CA TYR A 53 12.18 -2.78 -7.50
C TYR A 53 12.16 -3.86 -6.41
N ASP A 54 12.39 -3.47 -5.16
CA ASP A 54 12.40 -4.33 -3.96
C ASP A 54 11.20 -4.09 -3.02
N SER A 55 10.39 -3.09 -3.37
CA SER A 55 9.27 -2.61 -2.57
C SER A 55 8.27 -1.87 -3.45
N ILE A 56 7.09 -1.59 -2.92
CA ILE A 56 6.12 -0.65 -3.50
C ILE A 56 5.94 0.52 -2.55
N ARG A 57 5.87 1.74 -3.08
CA ARG A 57 5.53 2.94 -2.32
C ARG A 57 4.22 3.51 -2.81
N PHE A 58 3.22 3.48 -1.94
CA PHE A 58 1.96 4.17 -2.15
C PHE A 58 2.07 5.60 -1.64
N THR A 59 1.61 6.57 -2.44
CA THR A 59 1.54 7.97 -2.04
C THR A 59 0.17 8.52 -2.43
N GLN A 60 -0.60 8.97 -1.45
CA GLN A 60 -1.84 9.68 -1.73
C GLN A 60 -1.50 11.04 -2.36
N THR A 61 -2.16 11.34 -3.47
CA THR A 61 -2.17 12.63 -4.13
C THR A 61 -3.59 13.17 -4.17
N GLY A 62 -3.73 14.47 -4.46
CA GLY A 62 -5.03 15.13 -4.49
C GLY A 62 -5.57 15.48 -3.10
N ASP A 63 -6.90 15.57 -2.98
CA ASP A 63 -7.58 15.95 -1.75
C ASP A 63 -7.48 14.84 -0.70
N ALA A 64 -7.17 15.23 0.54
CA ALA A 64 -7.07 14.36 1.71
C ALA A 64 -7.96 14.84 2.87
N THR A 65 -8.92 15.73 2.60
CA THR A 65 -9.81 16.32 3.62
C THR A 65 -10.97 15.41 4.00
N GLN A 66 -11.35 14.45 3.16
CA GLN A 66 -12.43 13.49 3.44
C GLN A 66 -11.92 12.07 3.68
N LEU A 67 -10.94 11.62 2.90
CA LEU A 67 -10.26 10.34 3.07
C LEU A 67 -8.76 10.61 3.08
N ARG A 68 -8.07 10.19 4.14
CA ARG A 68 -6.63 10.34 4.28
C ARG A 68 -5.98 9.00 4.52
N LEU A 69 -5.00 8.65 3.70
CA LEU A 69 -4.19 7.45 3.84
C LEU A 69 -3.53 7.48 5.22
N TRP A 70 -3.76 6.42 5.98
CA TRP A 70 -3.32 6.33 7.37
C TRP A 70 -2.37 5.18 7.58
N ALA A 71 -2.61 4.04 6.94
CA ALA A 71 -1.74 2.88 7.07
C ALA A 71 -1.83 1.93 5.86
N ALA A 72 -0.94 0.95 5.84
CA ALA A 72 -1.03 -0.25 5.02
C ALA A 72 -0.99 -1.49 5.93
N VAL A 73 -1.78 -2.50 5.61
CA VAL A 73 -1.81 -3.79 6.28
C VAL A 73 -1.41 -4.88 5.29
N THR A 74 -0.37 -5.64 5.60
CA THR A 74 0.16 -6.69 4.74
C THR A 74 -0.32 -8.07 5.18
N HIS A 75 -0.63 -8.92 4.20
CA HIS A 75 -0.99 -10.33 4.38
C HIS A 75 0.06 -11.20 3.69
N THR A 76 0.58 -12.19 4.43
CA THR A 76 1.58 -13.15 3.94
C THR A 76 1.01 -14.56 3.87
N LEU A 77 1.64 -15.41 3.07
CA LEU A 77 1.23 -16.80 2.86
C LEU A 77 1.58 -17.71 4.05
N ASP A 78 2.56 -17.32 4.87
CA ASP A 78 3.10 -18.08 5.99
C ASP A 78 2.85 -17.41 7.36
N ASN A 79 2.01 -16.37 7.41
CA ASN A 79 1.81 -15.50 8.58
C ASN A 79 3.10 -14.84 9.09
N SER A 80 4.18 -14.81 8.30
CA SER A 80 5.38 -14.03 8.62
C SER A 80 5.10 -12.53 8.43
N SER A 81 5.79 -11.66 9.17
CA SER A 81 5.76 -10.23 8.83
C SER A 81 6.73 -9.98 7.67
N PRO A 82 6.29 -9.46 6.52
CA PRO A 82 7.17 -9.10 5.41
C PRO A 82 7.89 -7.77 5.67
N VAL A 83 7.59 -7.13 6.80
CA VAL A 83 8.11 -5.84 7.22
C VAL A 83 9.27 -6.07 8.18
N PRO A 84 10.42 -5.37 8.03
CA PRO A 84 11.54 -5.45 8.97
C PRO A 84 11.18 -5.16 10.45
N GLN A 85 10.00 -4.58 10.70
CA GLN A 85 9.53 -4.13 12.01
C GLN A 85 8.66 -5.16 12.75
N GLY A 86 8.32 -6.30 12.16
CA GLY A 86 7.50 -7.33 12.81
C GLY A 86 6.00 -7.05 12.85
N ASP A 87 5.56 -5.85 12.44
CA ASP A 87 4.15 -5.48 12.38
C ASP A 87 3.57 -5.69 10.98
N ASN A 88 2.37 -6.27 10.90
CA ASN A 88 1.61 -6.32 9.66
C ASN A 88 1.02 -4.95 9.29
N LEU A 89 1.13 -3.95 10.17
CA LEU A 89 0.63 -2.58 10.01
C LEU A 89 1.79 -1.60 9.80
N LEU A 90 1.71 -0.78 8.77
CA LEU A 90 2.67 0.25 8.41
C LEU A 90 1.99 1.62 8.37
N LEU A 91 2.44 2.57 9.18
CA LEU A 91 1.85 3.92 9.20
C LEU A 91 2.24 4.72 7.94
N ALA A 92 1.25 5.37 7.33
CA ALA A 92 1.43 6.21 6.16
C ALA A 92 1.73 7.66 6.54
N LEU A 93 2.95 7.88 7.06
CA LEU A 93 3.39 9.21 7.49
C LEU A 93 3.41 10.18 6.29
N GLY A 94 2.74 11.32 6.43
CA GLY A 94 2.63 12.30 5.35
C GLY A 94 1.84 11.80 4.13
N GLY A 95 0.99 10.79 4.28
CA GLY A 95 0.20 10.23 3.18
C GLY A 95 1.00 9.30 2.27
N SER A 96 2.13 8.77 2.73
CA SER A 96 2.95 7.83 1.97
C SER A 96 3.37 6.63 2.82
N VAL A 97 3.37 5.44 2.23
CA VAL A 97 3.78 4.19 2.89
C VAL A 97 4.53 3.31 1.90
N ALA A 98 5.65 2.73 2.34
CA ALA A 98 6.46 1.80 1.55
C ALA A 98 6.39 0.41 2.16
N ILE A 99 6.15 -0.60 1.32
CA ILE A 99 6.01 -2.00 1.71
C ILE A 99 7.06 -2.81 0.96
N THR A 100 7.89 -3.53 1.70
CA THR A 100 8.84 -4.50 1.13
C THR A 100 8.06 -5.63 0.46
N VAL A 101 8.47 -6.00 -0.75
CA VAL A 101 7.87 -7.12 -1.49
C VAL A 101 8.90 -8.23 -1.60
N ASN A 102 8.77 -9.25 -0.75
CA ASN A 102 9.60 -10.45 -0.85
C ASN A 102 8.92 -11.46 -1.79
N LEU A 103 9.70 -12.05 -2.69
CA LEU A 103 9.23 -13.09 -3.61
C LEU A 103 8.71 -14.31 -2.82
N GLY A 104 7.50 -14.77 -3.15
CA GLY A 104 6.95 -16.05 -2.68
C GLY A 104 6.34 -16.08 -1.26
N THR A 105 6.40 -15.00 -0.48
CA THR A 105 5.80 -14.97 0.89
C THR A 105 4.61 -14.04 1.02
N TRP A 106 4.31 -13.26 -0.01
CA TRP A 106 3.44 -12.10 0.11
C TRP A 106 2.15 -12.29 -0.70
N ARG A 107 0.99 -12.13 -0.04
CA ARG A 107 -0.35 -12.46 -0.58
C ARG A 107 -1.18 -11.20 -0.88
N GLY A 108 -0.86 -10.09 -0.23
CA GLY A 108 -1.64 -8.87 -0.39
C GLY A 108 -1.34 -7.72 0.57
N THR A 109 -1.81 -6.51 0.22
CA THR A 109 -1.72 -5.28 1.01
C THR A 109 -3.02 -4.51 0.95
N VAL A 110 -3.70 -4.37 2.10
CA VAL A 110 -4.86 -3.48 2.27
C VAL A 110 -4.36 -2.11 2.66
N LEU A 111 -4.77 -1.05 1.96
CA LEU A 111 -4.53 0.31 2.44
C LEU A 111 -5.69 0.74 3.34
N ILE A 112 -5.38 1.43 4.43
CA ILE A 112 -6.35 1.93 5.40
C ILE A 112 -6.38 3.45 5.32
N PHE A 113 -7.57 3.99 5.07
CA PHE A 113 -7.84 5.42 5.10
C PHE A 113 -8.61 5.77 6.37
N VAL A 114 -8.32 6.94 6.94
CA VAL A 114 -9.22 7.57 7.89
C VAL A 114 -10.22 8.42 7.12
N GLN A 115 -11.50 8.23 7.40
CA GLN A 115 -12.56 9.16 7.01
C GLN A 115 -12.59 10.31 8.00
N LEU A 116 -12.62 11.52 7.46
CA LEU A 116 -12.64 12.76 8.22
C LEU A 116 -14.01 13.45 8.07
N ASP A 117 -14.49 14.06 9.15
CA ASP A 117 -15.62 15.00 9.08
C ASP A 117 -15.15 16.39 8.60
N ALA A 118 -16.09 17.33 8.46
CA ALA A 118 -15.80 18.70 8.04
C ALA A 118 -14.89 19.49 9.00
N ALA A 119 -14.77 19.04 10.26
CA ALA A 119 -13.86 19.62 11.24
C ALA A 119 -12.48 18.92 11.26
N GLY A 120 -12.29 17.89 10.43
CA GLY A 120 -11.05 17.12 10.36
C GLY A 120 -10.92 16.03 11.43
N ASN A 121 -12.00 15.69 12.14
CA ASN A 121 -11.99 14.59 13.11
C ASN A 121 -12.11 13.25 12.39
N VAL A 122 -11.40 12.24 12.90
CA VAL A 122 -11.52 10.87 12.41
C VAL A 122 -12.87 10.29 12.85
N VAL A 123 -13.70 9.92 11.88
CA VAL A 123 -15.03 9.31 12.15
C VAL A 123 -15.07 7.82 11.85
N LYS A 124 -14.21 7.31 10.96
CA LYS A 124 -14.21 5.90 10.54
C LYS A 124 -12.88 5.49 9.91
N LEU A 125 -12.56 4.19 9.98
CA LEU A 125 -11.53 3.57 9.14
C LEU A 125 -12.16 2.94 7.90
N VAL A 126 -11.60 3.24 6.74
CA VAL A 126 -12.06 2.78 5.43
C VAL A 126 -10.94 1.97 4.78
N PRO A 127 -11.03 0.63 4.79
CA PRO A 127 -10.08 -0.22 4.09
C PRO A 127 -10.36 -0.21 2.58
N THR A 128 -9.31 -0.38 1.77
CA THR A 128 -9.47 -0.63 0.34
C THR A 128 -10.06 -2.03 0.11
N PRO A 129 -11.00 -2.20 -0.85
CA PRO A 129 -11.63 -3.49 -1.13
C PRO A 129 -10.65 -4.50 -1.73
N ASP A 130 -9.62 -4.00 -2.42
CA ASP A 130 -8.69 -4.81 -3.19
C ASP A 130 -7.27 -4.71 -2.61
N PRO A 131 -6.70 -5.84 -2.17
CA PRO A 131 -5.33 -5.84 -1.71
C PRO A 131 -4.48 -6.94 -2.34
N THR A 132 -4.67 -7.37 -3.59
CA THR A 132 -3.68 -8.25 -4.22
C THR A 132 -2.78 -7.38 -5.08
N THR A 133 -1.69 -6.86 -4.52
CA THR A 133 -0.49 -6.69 -5.36
C THR A 133 -0.01 -8.14 -5.71
N GLU A 134 0.68 -8.40 -6.81
CA GLU A 134 1.37 -9.69 -7.02
C GLU A 134 2.73 -9.38 -7.67
N ASN A 135 3.76 -10.09 -7.23
CA ASN A 135 5.07 -10.03 -7.85
C ASN A 135 5.23 -11.38 -8.58
N ASP A 136 4.90 -11.40 -9.88
CA ASP A 136 5.10 -12.59 -10.71
C ASP A 136 6.60 -12.92 -10.72
N GLY A 137 6.99 -13.99 -10.02
CA GLY A 137 8.39 -14.37 -9.83
C GLY A 137 9.19 -14.64 -11.11
#